data_AF-H1KSS4-F1
#
_entry.id   AF-H1KSS4-F1
#
_cell.length_a   1.000
_cell.length_b   1.000
_cell.length_c   1.000
_cell.angle_alpha   90.00
_cell.angle_beta   90.00
_cell.angle_gamma   90.00
#
_symmetry.space_group_name_H-M   'P 1'
#
loop_
_entity.id
_entity.type
_entity.pdbx_description
1 polymer ?
#
loop_
_entity_poly.entity_id
_entity_poly.type
_entity_poly.pdbx_seq_one_letter_code
_entity_poly.pdbx_strand_id
1 'polypeptide(L)' 'MTAEPMVWTREIPFIDPVAAAARLARLPGLAFLDSAMRHDTLGRVSVLAADPFARFRYRDGRATLD' A
#
# COMPACT_ATOMS: atom_id res chain seq x y z
N MET A 1 6.64 -26.19 -12.35
CA MET A 1 7.43 -25.36 -11.43
C MET A 1 7.43 -23.95 -12.00
N THR A 2 6.36 -23.19 -11.72
CA THR A 2 6.25 -21.79 -12.14
C THR A 2 7.17 -20.98 -11.24
N ALA A 3 8.09 -20.20 -11.84
CA ALA A 3 8.87 -19.25 -11.07
C ALA A 3 7.89 -18.23 -10.47
N GLU A 4 7.85 -18.15 -9.14
CA GLU A 4 7.18 -17.05 -8.45
C GLU A 4 7.73 -15.73 -9.03
N PRO A 5 6.88 -14.76 -9.39
CA PRO A 5 7.36 -13.47 -9.88
C PRO A 5 8.32 -12.89 -8.84
N MET A 6 9.52 -12.49 -9.29
CA MET A 6 10.57 -11.95 -8.42
C MET A 6 10.16 -10.58 -7.89
N VAL A 7 9.36 -10.57 -6.82
CA VAL A 7 9.07 -9.37 -6.04
C VAL A 7 10.29 -9.08 -5.18
N TRP A 8 10.94 -7.94 -5.39
CA TRP A 8 12.00 -7.49 -4.49
C TRP A 8 11.39 -7.19 -3.13
N THR A 9 11.74 -8.02 -2.14
CA THR A 9 11.25 -7.88 -0.76
C THR A 9 12.42 -7.70 0.19
N ARG A 10 12.25 -6.84 1.18
CA ARG A 10 13.22 -6.60 2.24
C ARG A 10 12.48 -6.33 3.54
N GLU A 11 12.80 -7.09 4.58
CA GLU A 11 12.32 -6.81 5.92
C GLU A 11 12.97 -5.55 6.49
N ILE A 12 12.19 -4.74 7.20
CA ILE A 12 12.62 -3.52 7.86
C ILE A 12 12.24 -3.57 9.34
N PRO A 13 12.94 -2.83 10.23
CA PRO A 13 12.52 -2.70 11.61
C PRO A 13 11.07 -2.20 11.70
N PHE A 14 10.33 -2.73 12.68
CA PHE A 14 8.95 -2.30 12.92
C PHE A 14 8.89 -0.80 13.20
N ILE A 15 7.84 -0.18 12.67
CA ILE A 15 7.51 1.23 12.82
C ILE A 15 5.99 1.34 12.95
N ASP A 16 5.52 2.26 13.80
CA ASP A 16 4.10 2.57 13.88
C ASP A 16 3.54 2.94 12.48
N PRO A 17 2.43 2.32 12.03
CA PRO A 17 1.89 2.53 10.69
C PRO A 17 1.56 4.00 10.37
N VAL A 18 1.09 4.78 11.35
CA VAL A 18 0.79 6.20 11.15
C VAL A 18 2.09 7.00 10.98
N ALA A 19 3.11 6.69 11.78
CA ALA A 19 4.44 7.28 11.61
C ALA A 19 5.10 6.91 10.27
N ALA A 20 4.83 5.71 9.74
CA ALA A 20 5.26 5.31 8.40
C ALA A 20 4.52 6.09 7.31
N ALA A 21 3.19 6.22 7.44
CA ALA A 21 2.36 7.00 6.51
C ALA A 21 2.81 8.47 6.44
N ALA A 22 3.10 9.08 7.59
CA ALA A 22 3.60 10.45 7.66
C ALA A 22 4.94 10.62 6.90
N ARG A 23 5.86 9.65 7.00
CA ARG A 23 7.13 9.66 6.26
C ARG A 23 6.93 9.51 4.75
N LEU A 24 5.92 8.76 4.33
CA LEU A 24 5.58 8.53 2.92
C LEU A 24 4.67 9.61 2.33
N ALA A 25 4.08 10.49 3.15
CA ALA A 25 3.10 11.50 2.70
C ALA A 25 3.63 12.50 1.67
N ARG A 26 4.96 12.64 1.55
CA ARG A 26 5.60 13.44 0.49
C ARG A 26 5.55 12.80 -0.90
N LEU A 27 5.32 11.49 -0.96
CA LEU A 27 5.24 10.72 -2.20
C LEU A 27 3.81 10.76 -2.74
N PRO A 28 3.63 10.75 -4.06
CA PRO A 28 2.32 10.98 -4.64
C PRO A 28 1.51 9.66 -4.60
N GLY A 29 0.20 9.74 -4.38
CA GLY A 29 -0.67 8.55 -4.36
C GLY A 29 -0.54 7.66 -3.13
N LEU A 30 -0.25 8.24 -1.95
CA LEU A 30 -0.27 7.50 -0.68
C LEU A 30 -1.63 6.82 -0.45
N ALA A 31 -1.58 5.51 -0.20
CA ALA A 31 -2.69 4.70 0.28
C ALA A 31 -2.31 4.06 1.62
N PHE A 32 -3.21 4.17 2.61
CA PHE A 32 -3.05 3.57 3.92
C PHE A 32 -4.31 2.78 4.27
N LEU A 33 -4.14 1.46 4.37
CA LEU A 33 -5.20 0.52 4.73
C LEU A 33 -4.87 -0.05 6.10
N ASP A 34 -5.62 0.37 7.11
CA ASP A 34 -5.47 -0.13 8.47
C ASP A 34 -6.64 -1.04 8.84
N SER A 35 -6.34 -2.16 9.50
CA SER A 35 -7.39 -3.11 9.86
C SER A 35 -8.26 -2.63 11.04
N ALA A 36 -7.91 -1.52 11.72
CA ALA A 36 -8.63 -0.74 12.74
C ALA A 36 -9.16 -1.48 14.00
N MET A 37 -9.37 -2.79 13.95
CA MET A 37 -9.93 -3.60 15.00
C MET A 37 -8.89 -4.62 15.44
N ARG A 38 -8.53 -4.65 16.73
CA ARG A 38 -7.73 -5.74 17.30
C ARG A 38 -8.61 -6.99 17.40
N HIS A 39 -8.75 -7.71 16.30
CA HIS A 39 -9.32 -9.05 16.28
C HIS A 39 -8.17 -10.06 16.17
N ASP A 40 -8.18 -11.10 17.00
CA ASP A 40 -7.07 -12.05 17.16
C ASP A 40 -6.63 -12.72 15.85
N THR A 41 -7.51 -12.78 14.84
CA THR A 41 -7.27 -13.43 13.54
C THR A 41 -7.26 -12.50 12.32
N LEU A 42 -8.03 -11.40 12.31
CA LEU A 42 -8.35 -10.64 11.09
C LEU A 42 -7.91 -9.17 11.10
N GLY A 43 -7.32 -8.66 12.19
CA GLY A 43 -7.01 -7.24 12.34
C GLY A 43 -5.57 -6.93 12.73
N ARG A 44 -4.61 -7.61 12.09
CA ARG A 44 -3.20 -7.62 12.54
C ARG A 44 -2.24 -6.83 11.69
N VAL A 45 -2.70 -6.31 10.55
CA VAL A 45 -1.82 -5.68 9.58
C VAL A 45 -2.33 -4.32 9.13
N SER A 46 -1.35 -3.48 8.85
CA SER A 46 -1.50 -2.20 8.20
C SER A 46 -0.72 -2.27 6.89
N VAL A 47 -1.33 -1.87 5.79
CA VAL A 47 -0.71 -1.88 4.46
C VAL A 47 -0.56 -0.44 3.98
N LEU A 48 0.64 -0.10 3.54
CA LEU A 48 0.95 1.22 2.99
C LEU A 48 1.52 1.06 1.57
N ALA A 49 1.07 1.93 0.67
CA ALA A 49 1.62 2.06 -0.69
C ALA A 49 1.76 3.54 -1.04
N ALA A 50 2.77 3.89 -1.81
CA ALA A 50 2.97 5.24 -2.33
C ALA A 50 3.82 5.16 -3.61
N ASP A 51 3.86 6.25 -4.37
CA ASP A 51 4.62 6.35 -5.63
C ASP A 51 4.28 5.24 -6.64
N PRO A 52 3.00 5.12 -7.05
CA PRO A 52 2.59 4.07 -7.97
C PRO A 52 3.20 4.30 -9.36
N PHE A 53 3.60 3.21 -10.04
CA PHE A 53 4.13 3.28 -11.40
C PHE A 53 3.12 3.78 -12.45
N ALA A 54 1.81 3.64 -12.16
CA ALA A 54 0.71 4.14 -12.96
C ALA A 54 -0.54 4.32 -12.10
N ARG A 55 -1.48 5.14 -12.56
CA ARG A 55 -2.74 5.46 -11.89
C ARG A 55 -3.90 5.17 -12.82
N PHE A 56 -4.75 4.25 -12.39
CA PHE A 56 -6.02 4.02 -13.04
C PHE A 56 -7.07 4.99 -12.50
N ARG A 57 -7.77 5.71 -13.37
CA ARG A 57 -8.90 6.57 -13.01
C ARG A 57 -10.11 6.24 -13.85
N TYR A 58 -11.29 6.33 -13.24
CA TYR A 58 -12.56 6.23 -13.94
C TYR A 58 -13.38 7.49 -13.65
N ARG A 59 -13.76 8.22 -14.69
CA ARG A 59 -14.51 9.47 -14.59
C ARG A 59 -15.36 9.68 -15.84
N ASP A 60 -16.61 10.11 -15.67
CA ASP A 60 -17.52 10.49 -16.76
C ASP A 60 -17.65 9.41 -17.86
N GLY A 61 -17.79 8.15 -17.44
CA GLY A 61 -17.92 7.02 -18.35
C GLY A 61 -16.60 6.54 -18.98
N ARG A 62 -15.46 7.16 -18.65
CA ARG A 62 -14.16 6.90 -19.28
C ARG A 62 -13.13 6.40 -18.27
N ALA A 63 -12.42 5.34 -18.64
CA ALA A 63 -11.22 4.86 -17.94
C ALA A 63 -9.95 5.48 -18.55
N THR A 64 -8.99 5.88 -17.70
CA THR A 64 -7.65 6.34 -18.08
C THR A 64 -6.59 5.65 -17.24
N LEU A 65 -5.40 5.48 -17.82
CA LEU A 65 -4.19 5.01 -17.15
C LEU A 65 -3.08 6.00 -17.47
N ASP A 66 -2.53 6.65 -16.45
CA ASP A 66 -1.46 7.66 -16.53
C ASP A 66 -0.39 7.50 -15.45
#